data_AF-A0A268H846-F1
#
_entry.id   AF-A0A268H846-F1
#
_cell.length_a   1.000
_cell.length_b   1.000
_cell.length_c   1.000
_cell.angle_alpha   90.00
_cell.angle_beta   90.00
_cell.angle_gamma   90.00
#
_symmetry.space_group_name_H-M   'P 1'
#
loop_
_entity.id
_entity.type
_entity.pdbx_description
1 polymer ?
#
loop_
_entity_poly.entity_id
_entity_poly.type
_entity_poly.pdbx_seq_one_letter_code
_entity_poly.pdbx_strand_id
1 'polypeptide(L)'
;LIYRSKGGNYMDKHLNLQCETHSKILTNIIEQSLTGITPNEIVKLRTICDQDRTEYYNRVKTKYAKSLELLCLNFRITNEVEEAIFFLVHDIIHGISLD
;
A
#
# COMPACT_ATOMS: atom_id res chain seq x y z
N LEU A 1 -0.31 18.40 -3.58
CA LEU A 1 -0.31 18.37 -5.06
C LEU A 1 -1.72 18.04 -5.53
N ILE A 2 -2.43 19.03 -6.07
CA ILE A 2 -3.80 18.84 -6.59
C ILE A 2 -3.66 18.40 -8.05
N TYR A 3 -3.89 17.13 -8.34
CA TYR A 3 -3.94 16.64 -9.72
C TYR A 3 -5.28 17.04 -10.35
N ARG A 4 -5.29 18.15 -11.10
CA ARG A 4 -6.34 18.44 -12.08
C ARG A 4 -6.04 17.66 -13.35
N SER A 5 -6.85 16.65 -13.67
CA SER A 5 -6.80 15.99 -14.97
C SER A 5 -7.83 16.59 -15.92
N LYS A 6 -7.37 17.05 -17.09
CA LYS A 6 -8.20 17.46 -18.22
C LYS A 6 -8.45 16.25 -19.10
N GLY A 7 -9.72 16.07 -19.49
CA GLY A 7 -10.09 15.56 -20.81
C GLY A 7 -9.69 14.13 -21.16
N GLY A 8 -10.51 13.17 -20.77
CA GLY A 8 -10.55 11.83 -21.32
C GLY A 8 -11.71 11.10 -20.67
N ASN A 9 -12.57 10.47 -21.47
CA ASN A 9 -13.72 9.70 -21.01
C ASN A 9 -13.26 8.38 -20.36
N TYR A 10 -12.42 8.48 -19.33
CA TYR A 10 -12.04 7.38 -18.46
C TYR A 10 -13.15 7.25 -17.44
N MET A 11 -13.98 6.23 -17.63
CA MET A 11 -14.95 5.79 -16.63
C MET A 11 -14.34 5.90 -15.23
N ASP A 12 -15.02 6.61 -14.33
CA ASP A 12 -14.65 6.88 -12.94
C ASP A 12 -14.66 5.55 -12.14
N LYS A 13 -13.76 4.63 -12.50
CA LYS A 13 -13.67 3.28 -11.95
C LYS A 13 -12.91 3.38 -10.64
N HIS A 14 -13.69 3.52 -9.56
CA HIS A 14 -13.19 3.36 -8.22
C HIS A 14 -12.72 1.92 -7.99
N LEU A 15 -11.57 1.77 -7.34
CA LEU A 15 -11.13 0.46 -6.88
C LEU A 15 -12.02 0.03 -5.70
N ASN A 16 -13.00 -0.83 -5.98
CA ASN A 16 -13.94 -1.35 -4.99
C ASN A 16 -13.36 -2.56 -4.25
N LEU A 17 -13.13 -2.42 -2.93
CA LEU A 17 -12.62 -3.50 -2.05
C LEU A 17 -13.55 -4.72 -1.95
N GLN A 18 -14.84 -4.54 -2.23
CA GLN A 18 -15.86 -5.61 -2.20
C GLN A 18 -15.91 -6.45 -3.47
N CYS A 19 -15.15 -6.06 -4.51
CA CYS A 19 -15.05 -6.81 -5.76
C CYS A 19 -13.86 -7.77 -5.68
N GLU A 20 -14.11 -9.07 -5.78
CA GLU A 20 -13.07 -10.12 -5.68
C GLU A 20 -11.88 -9.85 -6.63
N THR A 21 -12.14 -9.40 -7.85
CA THR A 21 -11.10 -9.06 -8.83
C THR A 21 -10.20 -7.92 -8.34
N HIS A 22 -10.79 -6.88 -7.76
CA HIS A 22 -10.02 -5.74 -7.22
C HIS A 22 -9.29 -6.12 -5.93
N SER A 23 -9.88 -6.98 -5.09
CA SER A 23 -9.20 -7.53 -3.91
C SER A 23 -7.94 -8.30 -4.31
N LYS A 24 -7.97 -9.07 -5.41
CA LYS A 24 -6.78 -9.75 -5.96
C LYS A 24 -5.70 -8.77 -6.41
N ILE A 25 -6.08 -7.64 -7.01
CA ILE A 25 -5.13 -6.58 -7.39
C ILE A 25 -4.43 -6.02 -6.15
N LEU A 26 -5.17 -5.80 -5.07
CA LEU A 26 -4.64 -5.32 -3.79
C LEU A 26 -3.66 -6.32 -3.16
N THR A 27 -4.02 -7.59 -3.10
CA THR A 27 -3.12 -8.64 -2.60
C THR A 27 -1.81 -8.64 -3.39
N ASN A 28 -1.88 -8.53 -4.71
CA ASN A 28 -0.70 -8.52 -5.57
C ASN A 28 0.18 -7.28 -5.32
N ILE A 29 -0.42 -6.10 -5.05
CA ILE A 29 0.32 -4.90 -4.65
C ILE A 29 1.06 -5.13 -3.33
N ILE A 30 0.39 -5.72 -2.34
CA ILE A 30 0.95 -6.00 -1.02
C ILE A 30 2.12 -6.98 -1.14
N GLU A 31 1.93 -8.09 -1.84
CA GLU A 31 2.98 -9.10 -2.09
C GLU A 31 4.20 -8.48 -2.77
N GLN A 32 4.00 -7.66 -3.81
CA GLN A 32 5.08 -6.96 -4.49
C GLN A 32 5.79 -5.96 -3.59
N SER A 33 5.05 -5.23 -2.74
CA SER A 33 5.62 -4.24 -1.83
C SER A 33 6.51 -4.85 -0.73
N LEU A 34 6.25 -6.11 -0.38
CA LEU A 34 6.98 -6.86 0.63
C LEU A 34 7.99 -7.84 0.03
N THR A 35 8.03 -7.96 -1.31
CA THR A 35 9.00 -8.82 -1.99
C THR A 35 10.42 -8.38 -1.65
N GLY A 36 11.23 -9.34 -1.17
CA GLY A 36 12.63 -9.10 -0.80
C GLY A 36 12.83 -8.38 0.52
N ILE A 37 11.78 -8.16 1.33
CA ILE A 37 11.95 -7.63 2.68
C ILE A 37 12.76 -8.61 3.53
N THR A 38 13.81 -8.11 4.17
CA THR A 38 14.70 -8.92 5.01
C THR A 38 14.25 -8.93 6.48
N PRO A 39 14.59 -9.96 7.27
CA PRO A 39 14.33 -9.99 8.72
C PRO A 39 14.84 -8.73 9.45
N ASN A 40 16.03 -8.24 9.08
CA ASN A 40 16.62 -7.03 9.67
C ASN A 40 15.81 -5.77 9.33
N GLU A 41 15.26 -5.66 8.12
CA GLU A 41 14.36 -4.57 7.78
C GLU A 41 13.05 -4.65 8.56
N ILE A 42 12.49 -5.85 8.77
CA ILE A 42 11.29 -6.05 9.59
C ILE A 42 11.55 -5.55 11.02
N VAL A 43 12.66 -5.97 11.64
CA VAL A 43 13.04 -5.51 12.98
C VAL A 43 13.17 -3.98 13.01
N LYS A 44 13.87 -3.39 12.04
CA LYS A 44 14.01 -1.92 11.95
C LYS A 44 12.66 -1.22 11.83
N LEU A 45 11.75 -1.73 10.99
CA LEU A 45 10.43 -1.14 10.81
C LEU A 45 9.60 -1.22 12.10
N ARG A 46 9.65 -2.35 12.82
CA ARG A 46 8.98 -2.50 14.13
C ARG A 46 9.53 -1.51 15.16
N THR A 47 10.87 -1.40 15.26
CA THR A 47 11.51 -0.44 16.16
C THR A 47 11.11 1.01 15.84
N ILE A 48 11.06 1.38 14.55
CA ILE A 48 10.61 2.71 14.13
C ILE A 48 9.13 2.91 14.47
N CYS A 49 8.27 1.88 14.31
CA CYS A 49 6.86 1.96 14.70
C CYS A 49 6.68 2.36 16.18
N ASP A 50 7.53 1.84 17.06
CA ASP A 50 7.50 2.14 18.49
C ASP A 50 8.06 3.53 18.83
N GLN A 51 9.06 4.00 18.05
CA GLN A 51 9.77 5.26 18.32
C GLN A 51 9.14 6.48 17.64
N ASP A 52 8.75 6.33 16.37
CA ASP A 52 8.22 7.38 15.52
C ASP A 52 7.23 6.78 14.50
N ARG A 53 5.94 6.87 14.85
CA ARG A 53 4.84 6.40 14.00
C ARG A 53 4.74 7.13 12.66
N THR A 54 5.16 8.39 12.60
CA THR A 54 5.10 9.18 11.36
C THR A 54 6.17 8.69 10.39
N GLU A 55 7.39 8.49 10.87
CA GLU A 55 8.47 7.92 10.07
C GLU A 55 8.16 6.48 9.65
N TYR A 56 7.58 5.68 10.54
CA TYR A 56 7.11 4.33 10.21
C TYR A 56 6.09 4.36 9.06
N TYR A 57 5.05 5.19 9.17
CA TYR A 57 4.04 5.34 8.14
C TYR A 57 4.66 5.71 6.80
N ASN A 58 5.57 6.69 6.78
CA ASN A 58 6.25 7.12 5.57
C ASN A 58 7.07 5.98 4.94
N ARG A 59 7.83 5.24 5.75
CA ARG A 59 8.63 4.11 5.24
C ARG A 59 7.78 2.99 4.68
N VAL A 60 6.71 2.61 5.38
CA VAL A 60 5.77 1.60 4.88
C VAL A 60 5.11 2.09 3.59
N LYS A 61 4.68 3.35 3.53
CA LYS A 61 4.10 3.95 2.32
C LYS A 61 5.03 3.88 1.13
N THR A 62 6.33 4.15 1.31
CA THR A 62 7.29 4.05 0.20
C THR A 62 7.44 2.65 -0.37
N LYS A 63 7.15 1.59 0.40
CA LYS A 63 7.24 0.20 -0.09
C LYS A 63 6.17 -0.12 -1.15
N TYR A 64 4.96 0.42 -1.02
CA TYR A 64 3.86 0.16 -1.97
C TYR A 64 3.55 1.33 -2.92
N ALA A 65 4.11 2.53 -2.68
CA ALA A 65 3.81 3.74 -3.45
C ALA A 65 3.97 3.55 -4.97
N LYS A 66 5.05 2.90 -5.42
CA LYS A 66 5.30 2.67 -6.84
C LYS A 66 4.23 1.80 -7.50
N SER A 67 3.82 0.73 -6.83
CA SER A 67 2.77 -0.16 -7.33
C SER A 67 1.41 0.54 -7.35
N LEU A 68 1.16 1.40 -6.37
CA LEU A 68 -0.05 2.22 -6.31
C LEU A 68 -0.08 3.28 -7.42
N GLU A 69 1.03 3.94 -7.72
CA GLU A 69 1.16 4.90 -8.82
C GLU A 69 0.82 4.27 -10.17
N LEU A 70 1.28 3.04 -10.42
CA LEU A 70 0.93 2.29 -11.63
C LEU A 70 -0.57 1.95 -11.68
N LEU A 71 -1.17 1.65 -10.52
CA LEU A 71 -2.60 1.38 -10.43
C LEU A 71 -3.44 2.64 -10.68
N CYS A 72 -2.98 3.81 -10.23
CA CYS A 72 -3.60 5.11 -10.48
C CYS A 72 -3.76 5.46 -11.98
N LEU A 73 -3.01 4.80 -12.87
CA LEU A 73 -3.18 4.96 -14.33
C LEU A 73 -4.51 4.39 -14.83
N ASN A 74 -5.07 3.41 -14.11
CA ASN A 74 -6.26 2.67 -14.54
C ASN A 74 -7.46 2.89 -13.61
N PHE A 75 -7.22 3.28 -12.36
CA PHE A 75 -8.25 3.40 -11.33
C PHE A 75 -8.09 4.68 -10.52
N ARG A 76 -9.22 5.19 -10.02
CA ARG A 76 -9.20 6.22 -8.99
C ARG A 76 -8.99 5.55 -7.64
N ILE A 77 -7.83 5.80 -7.03
CA ILE A 77 -7.50 5.34 -5.69
C ILE A 77 -8.08 6.31 -4.66
N THR A 78 -8.84 5.77 -3.70
CA THR A 78 -9.41 6.53 -2.59
C THR A 78 -8.52 6.40 -1.36
N ASN A 79 -8.70 7.30 -0.38
CA ASN A 79 -7.99 7.20 0.90
C ASN A 79 -8.29 5.87 1.61
N GLU A 80 -9.52 5.36 1.51
CA GLU A 80 -9.91 4.06 2.07
C GLU A 80 -9.05 2.92 1.51
N VAL A 81 -8.74 2.94 0.21
CA VAL A 81 -7.86 1.95 -0.42
C VAL A 81 -6.43 2.10 0.08
N GLU A 82 -5.92 3.32 0.19
CA GLU A 82 -4.58 3.57 0.75
C GLU A 82 -4.46 3.10 2.20
N GLU A 83 -5.47 3.40 3.03
CA GLU A 83 -5.53 2.98 4.42
C GLU A 83 -5.60 1.45 4.52
N ALA A 84 -6.44 0.79 3.71
CA ALA A 84 -6.52 -0.66 3.68
C ALA A 84 -5.17 -1.32 3.32
N ILE A 85 -4.46 -0.80 2.31
CA ILE A 85 -3.12 -1.30 1.96
C ILE A 85 -2.16 -1.10 3.12
N PHE A 86 -2.15 0.08 3.73
CA PHE A 86 -1.27 0.35 4.86
C PHE A 86 -1.54 -0.60 6.03
N PHE A 87 -2.80 -0.78 6.43
CA PHE A 87 -3.17 -1.69 7.53
C PHE A 87 -2.75 -3.13 7.24
N LEU A 88 -3.00 -3.62 6.02
CA LEU A 88 -2.61 -4.99 5.66
C LEU A 88 -1.09 -5.18 5.66
N VAL A 89 -0.34 -4.21 5.14
CA VAL A 89 1.13 -4.25 5.17
C VAL A 89 1.64 -4.18 6.62
N HIS A 90 1.04 -3.34 7.46
CA HIS A 90 1.35 -3.25 8.88
C HIS A 90 1.14 -4.60 9.58
N ASP A 91 -0.04 -5.20 9.43
CA ASP A 91 -0.40 -6.47 10.04
C ASP A 91 0.57 -7.59 9.61
N ILE A 92 0.94 -7.64 8.33
CA ILE A 92 1.92 -8.62 7.84
C ILE A 92 3.30 -8.37 8.49
N ILE A 93 3.79 -7.12 8.48
CA ILE A 93 5.09 -6.79 9.08
C ILE A 93 5.13 -7.18 10.56
N HIS A 94 4.04 -7.02 11.31
CA HIS A 94 3.98 -7.37 12.73
C HIS A 94 3.64 -8.85 12.99
N GLY A 95 3.01 -9.53 12.03
CA GLY A 95 2.63 -10.94 12.11
C GLY A 95 3.72 -11.94 11.70
N ILE A 96 4.75 -11.51 10.96
CA ILE A 96 5.87 -12.39 10.57
C ILE A 96 6.63 -12.87 11.83
N SER A 97 6.66 -14.18 12.09
CA SER A 97 7.59 -14.72 13.10
C SER A 97 9.03 -14.68 12.58
N LEU A 98 9.97 -14.31 13.44
CA LEU A 98 11.40 -14.19 13.13
C LEU A 98 12.26 -15.22 13.88
N ASP A 99 11.61 -16.25 14.45
CA ASP A 99 12.25 -17.35 15.19
C ASP A 99 13.20 -18.19 14.34
#